data_AF-A0A3A8ZTL6-F1
#
_entry.id   AF-A0A3A8ZTL6-F1
#
_cell.length_a   1.000
_cell.length_b   1.000
_cell.length_c   1.000
_cell.angle_alpha   90.00
_cell.angle_beta   90.00
_cell.angle_gamma   90.00
#
_symmetry.space_group_name_H-M   'P 1'
#
loop_
_entity.id
_entity.type
_entity.pdbx_description
1 polymer ?
#
loop_
_entity_poly.entity_id
_entity_poly.type
_entity_poly.pdbx_seq_one_letter_code
_entity_poly.pdbx_strand_id
1 'polypeptide(L)'
;MKDLSGRKADVAATVTHSKTYWSSENVANAYEETQNCVSAPDLTAGTWEGTFQVEIRLETNVVQDEEETAPAEAYNDWNYTLDEENNIITLNYYIGLDYANPKKDVIVYANYVIDGKTYKTQIKSNDVNATVNTAYMFNNNFNYAQYIETIQFSGGIDMSNVTNMSYMFNSCTKLTSVDFGTDFNTKNVTNMAQMFNNCTSLTSLDVSDFDTSNVTNMSGMFSSCRALTDLDLSNFDTSKVTDMQSMFSKCVLLTSLDLGNFNTGNVMNMNYMFWDSSKLKTIYVTEGNWSSSQATTTWMFQNCGTSEVTYK
;
A
#
# COMPACT_ATOMS: atom_id res chain seq x y z
N MET A 1 -5.87 18.50 -15.40
CA MET A 1 -4.62 17.72 -15.33
C MET A 1 -4.79 16.73 -14.20
N LYS A 2 -4.50 15.45 -14.45
CA LYS A 2 -4.77 14.34 -13.54
C LYS A 2 -3.87 14.40 -12.31
N ASP A 3 -4.48 13.94 -11.22
CA ASP A 3 -4.06 13.88 -9.84
C ASP A 3 -2.66 13.27 -9.61
N LEU A 4 -1.93 13.85 -8.65
CA LEU A 4 -0.56 13.53 -8.21
C LEU A 4 -0.59 13.10 -6.73
N SER A 5 -1.34 12.04 -6.42
CA SER A 5 -1.36 11.45 -5.08
C SER A 5 -0.31 10.33 -4.97
N GLY A 6 0.71 10.62 -4.16
CA GLY A 6 1.85 9.76 -3.89
C GLY A 6 2.88 10.50 -3.04
N ARG A 7 2.54 10.72 -1.77
CA ARG A 7 3.40 11.06 -0.61
C ARG A 7 4.49 12.14 -0.76
N LYS A 8 4.25 13.24 -0.04
CA LYS A 8 5.13 14.31 0.45
C LYS A 8 6.54 14.42 -0.17
N ALA A 9 6.67 15.38 -1.09
CA ALA A 9 7.91 16.13 -1.24
C ALA A 9 7.67 17.57 -0.77
N ASP A 10 8.38 18.00 0.27
CA ASP A 10 8.58 19.42 0.53
C ASP A 10 9.41 19.98 -0.63
N VAL A 11 8.75 20.55 -1.65
CA VAL A 11 9.46 21.18 -2.76
C VAL A 11 9.70 22.63 -2.39
N ALA A 12 10.88 22.92 -1.83
CA ALA A 12 11.37 24.29 -1.71
C ALA A 12 11.72 24.81 -3.12
N ALA A 13 10.83 25.60 -3.72
CA ALA A 13 11.10 26.28 -4.98
C ALA A 13 11.76 27.64 -4.71
N THR A 14 13.01 27.82 -5.17
CA THR A 14 13.67 29.13 -5.14
C THR A 14 13.32 29.90 -6.42
N VAL A 15 12.42 30.88 -6.33
CA VAL A 15 12.07 31.74 -7.46
C VAL A 15 12.99 32.97 -7.44
N THR A 16 13.85 33.10 -8.45
CA THR A 16 14.73 34.27 -8.62
C THR A 16 14.20 35.14 -9.76
N HIS A 17 13.75 36.36 -9.48
CA HIS A 17 13.40 37.34 -10.52
C HIS A 17 14.44 38.46 -10.58
N SER A 18 14.80 38.87 -11.80
CA SER A 18 15.53 40.11 -12.06
C SER A 18 14.55 41.22 -12.44
N LYS A 19 14.62 42.34 -11.70
CA LYS A 19 13.91 43.63 -11.87
C LYS A 19 12.69 43.63 -12.82
N THR A 20 11.51 43.39 -12.26
CA THR A 20 10.22 43.61 -12.94
C THR A 20 9.38 44.65 -12.18
N TYR A 21 8.74 45.56 -12.93
CA TYR A 21 7.80 46.54 -12.40
C TYR A 21 6.43 45.90 -12.15
N TRP A 22 5.84 46.13 -10.96
CA TRP A 22 4.51 45.61 -10.60
C TRP A 22 3.45 46.71 -10.75
N SER A 23 2.45 46.48 -11.61
CA SER A 23 1.21 47.28 -11.64
C SER A 23 0.24 46.78 -10.58
N SER A 24 -0.76 47.59 -10.20
CA SER A 24 -1.82 47.20 -9.24
C SER A 24 -2.60 45.95 -9.65
N GLU A 25 -2.65 45.67 -10.94
CA GLU A 25 -3.31 44.51 -11.53
C GLU A 25 -2.49 43.22 -11.33
N ASN A 26 -1.16 43.32 -11.31
CA ASN A 26 -0.26 42.19 -11.06
C ASN A 26 -0.18 41.81 -9.57
N VAL A 27 -0.51 42.74 -8.67
CA VAL A 27 -0.57 42.48 -7.21
C VAL A 27 -1.78 41.62 -6.85
N ALA A 28 -2.91 41.79 -7.54
CA ALA A 28 -4.12 41.00 -7.32
C ALA A 28 -3.94 39.53 -7.70
N ASN A 29 -3.30 39.26 -8.85
CA ASN A 29 -3.03 37.88 -9.29
C ASN A 29 -2.04 37.13 -8.37
N ALA A 30 -1.03 37.83 -7.82
CA ALA A 30 -0.13 37.24 -6.83
C ALA A 30 -0.82 36.93 -5.48
N TYR A 31 -1.89 37.66 -5.14
CA TYR A 31 -2.69 37.43 -3.94
C TYR A 31 -3.64 36.22 -4.08
N GLU A 32 -4.17 35.96 -5.28
CA GLU A 32 -4.98 34.76 -5.55
C GLU A 32 -4.12 33.47 -5.53
N GLU A 33 -2.85 33.54 -5.99
CA GLU A 33 -1.93 32.38 -5.98
C GLU A 33 -1.33 32.07 -4.59
N THR A 34 -1.43 32.96 -3.61
CA THR A 34 -0.76 32.84 -2.29
C THR A 34 -1.69 32.56 -1.10
N GLN A 35 -2.98 32.30 -1.33
CA GLN A 35 -3.94 31.98 -0.25
C GLN A 35 -3.55 30.76 0.64
N ASN A 36 -2.54 29.97 0.25
CA ASN A 36 -1.98 28.86 1.04
C ASN A 36 -0.58 29.11 1.63
N CYS A 37 -0.07 30.34 1.67
CA CYS A 37 1.25 30.63 2.28
C CYS A 37 1.13 31.37 3.62
N VAL A 38 1.67 30.76 4.67
CA VAL A 38 1.85 31.40 5.99
C VAL A 38 2.90 32.51 5.84
N SER A 39 2.46 33.75 6.07
CA SER A 39 3.24 35.00 6.12
C SER A 39 3.87 35.50 4.80
N ALA A 40 3.06 36.15 3.97
CA ALA A 40 3.58 37.15 3.03
C ALA A 40 3.82 38.48 3.79
N PRO A 41 4.95 39.20 3.57
CA PRO A 41 5.12 40.54 4.10
C PRO A 41 4.11 41.50 3.46
N ASP A 42 3.65 42.50 4.21
CA ASP A 42 2.63 43.47 3.78
C ASP A 42 3.12 44.26 2.53
N LEU A 43 2.65 43.85 1.34
CA LEU A 43 3.11 44.40 0.06
C LEU A 43 2.36 45.70 -0.27
N THR A 44 2.89 46.85 0.15
CA THR A 44 2.47 48.16 -0.38
C THR A 44 3.22 48.50 -1.67
N ALA A 45 2.55 49.16 -2.63
CA ALA A 45 3.14 49.51 -3.93
C ALA A 45 4.48 50.27 -3.81
N GLY A 46 5.55 49.68 -4.35
CA GLY A 46 6.92 50.23 -4.35
C GLY A 46 7.95 49.27 -4.95
N THR A 47 9.21 49.71 -5.07
CA THR A 47 10.33 48.87 -5.56
C THR A 47 10.93 48.02 -4.43
N TRP A 48 11.02 46.71 -4.63
CA TRP A 48 11.63 45.76 -3.69
C TRP A 48 12.87 45.09 -4.32
N GLU A 49 13.95 44.92 -3.55
CA GLU A 49 15.11 44.08 -3.90
C GLU A 49 15.37 43.12 -2.71
N GLY A 50 15.21 41.81 -2.95
CA GLY A 50 15.47 40.75 -1.96
C GLY A 50 14.99 39.38 -2.44
N THR A 51 15.44 38.32 -1.76
CA THR A 51 15.01 36.92 -2.01
C THR A 51 14.05 36.50 -0.91
N PHE A 52 12.90 35.92 -1.25
CA PHE A 52 12.01 35.29 -0.28
C PHE A 52 11.87 33.79 -0.60
N GLN A 53 11.82 32.99 0.45
CA GLN A 53 11.52 31.55 0.37
C GLN A 53 10.00 31.41 0.43
N VAL A 54 9.42 30.81 -0.61
CA VAL A 54 8.00 30.42 -0.60
C VAL A 54 7.96 28.97 -0.14
N GLU A 55 7.51 28.74 1.09
CA GLU A 55 7.25 27.40 1.60
C GLU A 55 5.83 27.02 1.16
N ILE A 56 5.71 26.29 0.05
CA ILE A 56 4.42 25.73 -0.40
C ILE A 56 4.11 24.56 0.52
N ARG A 57 3.37 24.82 1.59
CA ARG A 57 2.74 23.75 2.37
C ARG A 57 1.50 23.32 1.60
N LEU A 58 1.58 22.17 0.95
CA LEU A 58 0.37 21.42 0.62
C LEU A 58 -0.21 20.99 1.96
N GLU A 59 -1.18 21.76 2.47
CA GLU A 59 -2.11 21.22 3.45
C GLU A 59 -2.85 20.09 2.75
N THR A 60 -2.33 18.87 2.90
CA THR A 60 -3.17 17.70 2.79
C THR A 60 -4.22 17.91 3.87
N ASN A 61 -5.38 18.44 3.49
CA ASN A 61 -6.60 18.10 4.22
C ASN A 61 -6.54 16.58 4.31
N VAL A 62 -6.20 16.07 5.48
CA VAL A 62 -6.50 14.70 5.83
C VAL A 62 -8.02 14.71 5.83
N VAL A 63 -8.60 14.48 4.65
CA VAL A 63 -9.96 13.98 4.57
C VAL A 63 -9.81 12.67 5.32
N GLN A 64 -10.23 12.65 6.59
CA GLN A 64 -10.53 11.38 7.22
C GLN A 64 -11.45 10.71 6.21
N ASP A 65 -11.02 9.58 5.64
CA ASP A 65 -11.89 8.80 4.77
C ASP A 65 -13.20 8.65 5.53
N GLU A 66 -14.25 9.31 5.06
CA GLU A 66 -15.54 9.28 5.72
C GLU A 66 -15.96 7.80 5.83
N GLU A 67 -16.66 7.40 6.90
CA GLU A 67 -17.23 6.05 7.01
C GLU A 67 -18.24 5.85 5.86
N GLU A 68 -17.74 5.47 4.69
CA GLU A 68 -18.49 5.49 3.45
C GLU A 68 -19.56 4.40 3.48
N THR A 69 -20.78 4.77 3.10
CA THR A 69 -21.89 3.83 2.99
C THR A 69 -22.00 3.36 1.56
N ALA A 70 -21.95 2.03 1.38
CA ALA A 70 -22.02 1.39 0.09
C ALA A 70 -23.29 1.77 -0.68
N PRO A 71 -23.22 1.90 -2.02
CA PRO A 71 -24.42 2.05 -2.83
C PRO A 71 -25.32 0.81 -2.70
N ALA A 72 -26.60 0.98 -3.04
CA ALA A 72 -27.56 -0.11 -3.02
C ALA A 72 -27.01 -1.33 -3.77
N GLU A 73 -27.26 -2.52 -3.23
CA GLU A 73 -26.86 -3.82 -3.81
C GLU A 73 -25.36 -4.09 -3.89
N ALA A 74 -24.46 -3.18 -3.46
CA ALA A 74 -23.02 -3.44 -3.44
C ALA A 74 -22.62 -4.66 -2.58
N TYR A 75 -23.45 -5.03 -1.59
CA TYR A 75 -23.28 -6.24 -0.79
C TYR A 75 -23.41 -7.53 -1.63
N ASN A 76 -24.05 -7.49 -2.80
CA ASN A 76 -24.18 -8.66 -3.70
C ASN A 76 -22.84 -9.06 -4.33
N ASP A 77 -21.83 -8.19 -4.28
CA ASP A 77 -20.48 -8.52 -4.74
C ASP A 77 -19.68 -9.35 -3.72
N TRP A 78 -20.26 -9.63 -2.55
CA TRP A 78 -19.56 -10.26 -1.45
C TRP A 78 -20.23 -11.55 -1.03
N ASN A 79 -19.41 -12.55 -0.71
CA ASN A 79 -19.82 -13.55 0.24
C ASN A 79 -19.71 -12.91 1.63
N TYR A 80 -20.81 -12.88 2.38
CA TYR A 80 -20.86 -12.23 3.69
C TYR A 80 -21.71 -13.01 4.69
N THR A 81 -21.54 -12.70 5.97
CA THR A 81 -22.46 -13.11 7.06
C THR A 81 -22.98 -11.88 7.78
N LEU A 82 -24.20 -11.97 8.33
CA LEU A 82 -24.83 -10.89 9.09
C LEU A 82 -24.98 -11.28 10.55
N ASP A 83 -24.59 -10.35 11.41
CA ASP A 83 -25.00 -10.32 12.81
C ASP A 83 -26.05 -9.21 12.94
N GLU A 84 -27.32 -9.62 12.90
CA GLU A 84 -28.44 -8.70 12.99
C GLU A 84 -28.60 -8.08 14.38
N GLU A 85 -28.09 -8.71 15.43
CA GLU A 85 -28.18 -8.19 16.80
C GLU A 85 -27.23 -7.00 16.98
N ASN A 86 -26.02 -7.12 16.42
CA ASN A 86 -24.97 -6.10 16.55
C ASN A 86 -24.85 -5.17 15.34
N ASN A 87 -25.66 -5.37 14.29
CA ASN A 87 -25.61 -4.64 13.02
C ASN A 87 -24.23 -4.72 12.37
N ILE A 88 -23.68 -5.93 12.27
CA ILE A 88 -22.37 -6.17 11.64
C ILE A 88 -22.56 -7.00 10.37
N ILE A 89 -21.90 -6.57 9.30
CA ILE A 89 -21.69 -7.38 8.10
C ILE A 89 -20.23 -7.83 8.09
N THR A 90 -20.01 -9.15 8.13
CA THR A 90 -18.67 -9.71 7.97
C THR A 90 -18.46 -10.08 6.52
N LEU A 91 -17.52 -9.42 5.84
CA LEU A 91 -17.15 -9.75 4.46
C LEU A 91 -16.13 -10.88 4.46
N ASN A 92 -16.45 -11.96 3.75
CA ASN A 92 -15.64 -13.18 3.75
C ASN A 92 -14.68 -13.23 2.56
N TYR A 93 -15.23 -13.07 1.37
CA TYR A 93 -14.48 -13.01 0.11
C TYR A 93 -15.33 -12.39 -1.00
N TYR A 94 -14.64 -11.82 -1.98
CA TYR A 94 -15.26 -11.16 -3.12
C TYR A 94 -15.83 -12.19 -4.10
N ILE A 95 -17.08 -11.99 -4.53
CA ILE A 95 -17.82 -12.82 -5.49
C ILE A 95 -18.41 -12.00 -6.65
N GLY A 96 -18.07 -10.71 -6.78
CA GLY A 96 -18.64 -9.81 -7.79
C GLY A 96 -18.39 -10.31 -9.21
N LEU A 97 -19.34 -11.12 -9.70
CA LEU A 97 -19.23 -11.94 -10.88
C LEU A 97 -20.33 -11.59 -11.88
N ASP A 98 -19.98 -10.65 -12.74
CA ASP A 98 -20.54 -10.62 -14.08
C ASP A 98 -19.40 -10.92 -15.06
N TYR A 99 -19.32 -12.15 -15.58
CA TYR A 99 -18.30 -12.50 -16.56
C TYR A 99 -18.45 -11.74 -17.89
N ALA A 100 -19.66 -11.27 -18.20
CA ALA A 100 -19.89 -10.44 -19.36
C ALA A 100 -19.41 -9.00 -19.13
N ASN A 101 -19.40 -8.55 -17.86
CA ASN A 101 -18.97 -7.22 -17.48
C ASN A 101 -18.28 -7.19 -16.09
N PRO A 102 -17.04 -7.68 -15.98
CA PRO A 102 -16.38 -7.80 -14.69
C PRO A 102 -16.08 -6.43 -14.10
N LYS A 103 -16.34 -6.28 -12.80
CA LYS A 103 -15.96 -5.08 -12.05
C LYS A 103 -14.43 -4.99 -11.96
N LYS A 104 -13.90 -3.87 -12.42
CA LYS A 104 -12.46 -3.56 -12.41
C LYS A 104 -12.05 -2.81 -11.16
N ASP A 105 -12.92 -1.94 -10.68
CA ASP A 105 -12.71 -1.14 -9.48
C ASP A 105 -13.58 -1.70 -8.37
N VAL A 106 -12.96 -2.07 -7.25
CA VAL A 106 -13.66 -2.65 -6.10
C VAL A 106 -13.44 -1.77 -4.88
N ILE A 107 -14.53 -1.36 -4.24
CA ILE A 107 -14.51 -0.60 -2.98
C ILE A 107 -15.05 -1.50 -1.87
N VAL A 108 -14.29 -1.60 -0.78
CA VAL A 108 -14.71 -2.21 0.48
C VAL A 108 -15.21 -1.09 1.37
N TYR A 109 -16.52 -1.00 1.55
CA TYR A 109 -17.16 0.12 2.25
C TYR A 109 -17.16 -0.08 3.76
N ALA A 110 -17.19 1.02 4.51
CA ALA A 110 -17.32 1.01 5.96
C ALA A 110 -18.69 0.50 6.44
N ASN A 111 -19.73 0.79 5.65
CA ASN A 111 -21.11 0.46 5.96
C ASN A 111 -21.82 -0.11 4.73
N TYR A 112 -22.69 -1.11 4.93
CA TYR A 112 -23.61 -1.61 3.90
C TYR A 112 -25.06 -1.48 4.36
N VAL A 113 -25.97 -1.19 3.42
CA VAL A 113 -27.40 -1.12 3.70
C VAL A 113 -28.10 -2.33 3.08
N ILE A 114 -28.74 -3.15 3.93
CA ILE A 114 -29.51 -4.33 3.52
C ILE A 114 -30.90 -4.20 4.14
N ASP A 115 -31.94 -4.26 3.29
CA ASP A 115 -33.34 -4.13 3.70
C ASP A 115 -33.63 -2.89 4.56
N GLY A 116 -32.97 -1.76 4.25
CA GLY A 116 -33.14 -0.48 4.94
C GLY A 116 -32.40 -0.38 6.29
N LYS A 117 -31.63 -1.40 6.66
CA LYS A 117 -30.81 -1.43 7.88
C LYS A 117 -29.33 -1.30 7.53
N THR A 118 -28.63 -0.44 8.27
CA THR A 118 -27.19 -0.22 8.10
C THR A 118 -26.40 -1.20 8.95
N TYR A 119 -25.38 -1.82 8.34
CA TYR A 119 -24.46 -2.74 8.98
C TYR A 119 -23.04 -2.21 8.86
N LYS A 120 -22.29 -2.21 9.96
CA LYS A 120 -20.86 -1.87 9.99
C LYS A 120 -20.03 -3.04 9.45
N THR A 121 -19.04 -2.74 8.64
CA THR A 121 -18.18 -3.74 8.02
C THR A 121 -17.14 -4.26 8.98
N GLN A 122 -17.03 -5.58 9.05
CA GLN A 122 -15.99 -6.29 9.79
C GLN A 122 -15.29 -7.28 8.87
N ILE A 123 -13.98 -7.44 9.04
CA ILE A 123 -13.16 -8.45 8.39
C ILE A 123 -12.50 -9.29 9.48
N LYS A 124 -12.56 -10.63 9.35
CA LYS A 124 -11.97 -11.55 10.33
C LYS A 124 -11.09 -12.59 9.64
N SER A 125 -10.04 -13.02 10.34
CA SER A 125 -9.31 -14.23 9.98
C SER A 125 -10.05 -15.48 10.48
N ASN A 126 -10.01 -16.55 9.67
CA ASN A 126 -10.55 -17.89 9.92
C ASN A 126 -11.03 -18.18 11.35
N ASP A 127 -12.36 -18.31 11.46
CA ASP A 127 -12.97 -19.19 12.45
C ASP A 127 -12.67 -20.64 12.05
N VAL A 128 -12.46 -21.53 13.03
CA VAL A 128 -12.27 -22.98 12.85
C VAL A 128 -13.44 -23.66 12.11
N ASN A 129 -14.53 -22.93 11.88
CA ASN A 129 -15.66 -23.28 11.01
C ASN A 129 -15.66 -22.54 9.65
N ALA A 130 -14.56 -22.67 8.89
CA ALA A 130 -14.46 -22.71 7.41
C ALA A 130 -15.24 -21.72 6.49
N THR A 131 -15.76 -20.57 6.94
CA THR A 131 -16.56 -19.66 6.07
C THR A 131 -16.15 -18.19 6.04
N VAL A 132 -15.17 -17.74 6.84
CA VAL A 132 -14.69 -16.35 6.84
C VAL A 132 -13.17 -16.34 6.69
N ASN A 133 -12.61 -15.83 5.59
CA ASN A 133 -11.18 -15.94 5.35
C ASN A 133 -10.57 -14.74 4.61
N THR A 134 -10.10 -13.74 5.37
CA THR A 134 -9.33 -12.60 4.82
C THR A 134 -8.15 -13.03 3.96
N ALA A 135 -7.54 -14.18 4.27
CA ALA A 135 -6.43 -14.72 3.50
C ALA A 135 -6.81 -14.93 2.01
N TYR A 136 -8.10 -15.10 1.70
CA TYR A 136 -8.55 -15.33 0.33
C TYR A 136 -9.52 -14.27 -0.17
N MET A 137 -9.58 -13.11 0.49
CA MET A 137 -10.59 -12.09 0.22
C MET A 137 -10.68 -11.71 -1.27
N PHE A 138 -9.52 -11.64 -1.95
CA PHE A 138 -9.41 -11.47 -3.40
C PHE A 138 -8.55 -12.57 -4.07
N ASN A 139 -8.46 -13.76 -3.48
CA ASN A 139 -7.60 -14.83 -4.00
C ASN A 139 -8.25 -15.65 -5.14
N ASN A 140 -7.40 -16.07 -6.08
CA ASN A 140 -7.74 -16.65 -7.38
C ASN A 140 -8.01 -18.16 -7.46
N ASN A 141 -8.26 -18.90 -6.38
CA ASN A 141 -8.65 -20.32 -6.54
C ASN A 141 -9.96 -20.54 -7.34
N PHE A 142 -10.69 -19.47 -7.66
CA PHE A 142 -11.90 -19.52 -8.48
C PHE A 142 -11.92 -18.58 -9.72
N ASN A 143 -10.79 -18.02 -10.18
CA ASN A 143 -10.67 -17.14 -11.37
C ASN A 143 -11.31 -15.72 -11.29
N TYR A 144 -11.68 -15.21 -10.11
CA TYR A 144 -12.53 -14.01 -10.02
C TYR A 144 -11.77 -12.68 -9.93
N ALA A 145 -10.63 -12.64 -9.23
CA ALA A 145 -9.89 -11.40 -9.01
C ALA A 145 -8.93 -11.04 -10.16
N GLN A 146 -8.87 -11.84 -11.23
CA GLN A 146 -8.00 -11.58 -12.39
C GLN A 146 -8.41 -10.34 -13.20
N TYR A 147 -9.61 -9.80 -12.99
CA TYR A 147 -10.11 -8.62 -13.70
C TYR A 147 -10.00 -7.33 -12.88
N ILE A 148 -9.74 -7.44 -11.58
CA ILE A 148 -9.66 -6.30 -10.68
C ILE A 148 -8.39 -5.51 -11.03
N GLU A 149 -8.57 -4.23 -11.36
CA GLU A 149 -7.53 -3.26 -11.68
C GLU A 149 -7.22 -2.37 -10.47
N THR A 150 -8.22 -2.05 -9.63
CA THR A 150 -8.05 -1.24 -8.41
C THR A 150 -8.88 -1.80 -7.24
N ILE A 151 -8.35 -1.65 -6.02
CA ILE A 151 -9.05 -1.96 -4.78
C ILE A 151 -8.91 -0.76 -3.84
N GLN A 152 -9.99 -0.34 -3.21
CA GLN A 152 -10.00 0.69 -2.18
C GLN A 152 -10.70 0.18 -0.91
N PHE A 153 -10.14 0.48 0.25
CA PHE A 153 -10.77 0.26 1.55
C PHE A 153 -11.17 1.61 2.15
N SER A 154 -12.45 1.78 2.50
CA SER A 154 -12.92 2.96 3.23
C SER A 154 -12.45 2.94 4.70
N GLY A 155 -12.42 4.11 5.35
CA GLY A 155 -12.17 4.22 6.79
C GLY A 155 -13.26 3.54 7.64
N GLY A 156 -12.96 3.18 8.89
CA GLY A 156 -13.93 2.60 9.83
C GLY A 156 -14.24 1.11 9.67
N ILE A 157 -13.51 0.36 8.84
CA ILE A 157 -13.63 -1.11 8.75
C ILE A 157 -12.98 -1.77 9.97
N ASP A 158 -13.73 -2.62 10.69
CA ASP A 158 -13.15 -3.36 11.82
C ASP A 158 -12.29 -4.55 11.33
N MET A 159 -10.97 -4.37 11.41
CA MET A 159 -9.96 -5.39 11.12
C MET A 159 -9.25 -5.90 12.39
N SER A 160 -9.75 -5.56 13.59
CA SER A 160 -9.06 -5.83 14.85
C SER A 160 -8.83 -7.33 15.14
N ASN A 161 -9.62 -8.20 14.53
CA ASN A 161 -9.51 -9.66 14.68
C ASN A 161 -8.76 -10.35 13.52
N VAL A 162 -8.13 -9.59 12.62
CA VAL A 162 -7.37 -10.16 11.51
C VAL A 162 -5.97 -10.55 11.99
N THR A 163 -5.66 -11.85 11.90
CA THR A 163 -4.36 -12.44 12.23
C THR A 163 -3.65 -13.07 11.03
N ASN A 164 -4.38 -13.30 9.94
CA ASN A 164 -3.88 -13.92 8.72
C ASN A 164 -4.38 -13.16 7.48
N MET A 165 -3.44 -12.57 6.74
CA MET A 165 -3.63 -11.90 5.45
C MET A 165 -2.87 -12.61 4.32
N SER A 166 -2.38 -13.83 4.56
CA SER A 166 -1.70 -14.61 3.54
C SER A 166 -2.57 -14.72 2.31
N TYR A 167 -2.06 -14.61 1.08
CA TYR A 167 -2.82 -14.76 -0.16
C TYR A 167 -3.90 -13.70 -0.49
N MET A 168 -4.10 -12.66 0.34
CA MET A 168 -5.26 -11.76 0.25
C MET A 168 -5.51 -11.21 -1.16
N PHE A 169 -4.44 -10.80 -1.88
CA PHE A 169 -4.46 -10.27 -3.25
C PHE A 169 -3.74 -11.19 -4.25
N ASN A 170 -3.46 -12.44 -3.87
CA ASN A 170 -2.66 -13.33 -4.69
C ASN A 170 -3.29 -13.58 -6.07
N SER A 171 -2.44 -13.47 -7.09
CA SER A 171 -2.74 -13.62 -8.51
C SER A 171 -3.76 -12.62 -9.06
N CYS A 172 -3.99 -11.48 -8.39
CA CYS A 172 -4.70 -10.35 -8.99
C CYS A 172 -3.83 -9.75 -10.12
N THR A 173 -3.75 -10.45 -11.25
CA THR A 173 -2.76 -10.17 -12.31
C THR A 173 -2.96 -8.84 -13.02
N LYS A 174 -4.18 -8.27 -12.95
CA LYS A 174 -4.53 -6.95 -13.48
C LYS A 174 -4.50 -5.82 -12.45
N LEU A 175 -4.30 -6.14 -11.17
CA LEU A 175 -4.26 -5.14 -10.10
C LEU A 175 -3.10 -4.19 -10.34
N THR A 176 -3.40 -2.91 -10.44
CA THR A 176 -2.44 -1.82 -10.68
C THR A 176 -2.16 -1.02 -9.42
N SER A 177 -3.14 -0.90 -8.52
CA SER A 177 -3.01 -0.23 -7.22
C SER A 177 -3.98 -0.81 -6.18
N VAL A 178 -3.61 -0.64 -4.90
CA VAL A 178 -4.50 -0.83 -3.75
C VAL A 178 -4.39 0.42 -2.89
N ASP A 179 -5.53 0.99 -2.53
CA ASP A 179 -5.66 2.01 -1.51
C ASP A 179 -6.19 1.37 -0.23
N PHE A 180 -5.36 1.37 0.82
CA PHE A 180 -5.70 0.78 2.11
C PHE A 180 -6.54 1.73 2.98
N GLY A 181 -6.67 3.01 2.63
CA GLY A 181 -7.31 4.01 3.47
C GLY A 181 -6.57 4.24 4.80
N THR A 182 -7.22 4.95 5.72
CA THR A 182 -6.59 5.42 6.98
C THR A 182 -6.61 4.41 8.15
N ASP A 183 -7.48 3.40 8.11
CA ASP A 183 -7.74 2.49 9.25
C ASP A 183 -7.37 1.02 8.98
N PHE A 184 -6.54 0.74 7.97
CA PHE A 184 -6.14 -0.63 7.60
C PHE A 184 -5.26 -1.30 8.67
N ASN A 185 -5.89 -1.89 9.67
CA ASN A 185 -5.21 -2.38 10.85
C ASN A 185 -4.53 -3.74 10.62
N THR A 186 -3.20 -3.74 10.70
CA THR A 186 -2.36 -4.93 10.53
C THR A 186 -1.67 -5.39 11.83
N LYS A 187 -1.88 -4.71 12.96
CA LYS A 187 -1.13 -4.91 14.21
C LYS A 187 -1.18 -6.35 14.76
N ASN A 188 -2.27 -7.06 14.50
CA ASN A 188 -2.50 -8.42 15.00
C ASN A 188 -2.13 -9.50 13.97
N VAL A 189 -1.69 -9.10 12.78
CA VAL A 189 -1.36 -10.02 11.69
C VAL A 189 -0.05 -10.74 11.99
N THR A 190 -0.09 -12.07 11.90
CA THR A 190 1.07 -12.95 12.10
C THR A 190 1.53 -13.62 10.82
N ASN A 191 0.70 -13.62 9.77
CA ASN A 191 0.99 -14.25 8.48
C ASN A 191 0.58 -13.35 7.31
N MET A 192 1.56 -12.98 6.48
CA MET A 192 1.40 -12.20 5.24
C MET A 192 1.94 -12.96 4.01
N ALA A 193 2.10 -14.28 4.12
CA ALA A 193 2.63 -15.11 3.04
C ALA A 193 1.86 -14.91 1.74
N GLN A 194 2.56 -14.65 0.64
CA GLN A 194 2.00 -14.56 -0.71
C GLN A 194 0.89 -13.52 -0.87
N MET A 195 0.78 -12.51 0.02
CA MET A 195 -0.28 -11.49 0.03
C MET A 195 -0.46 -10.80 -1.34
N PHE A 196 0.64 -10.42 -2.00
CA PHE A 196 0.64 -9.81 -3.35
C PHE A 196 1.31 -10.70 -4.41
N ASN A 197 1.49 -11.99 -4.13
CA ASN A 197 2.17 -12.88 -5.07
C ASN A 197 1.42 -12.93 -6.40
N ASN A 198 2.13 -12.78 -7.51
CA ASN A 198 1.61 -12.81 -8.88
C ASN A 198 0.64 -11.65 -9.22
N CYS A 199 0.74 -10.52 -8.51
CA CYS A 199 0.16 -9.24 -8.93
C CYS A 199 1.01 -8.61 -10.05
N THR A 200 0.97 -9.21 -11.24
CA THR A 200 1.94 -8.90 -12.32
C THR A 200 1.83 -7.50 -12.91
N SER A 201 0.69 -6.82 -12.74
CA SER A 201 0.45 -5.44 -13.23
C SER A 201 0.60 -4.36 -12.15
N LEU A 202 0.94 -4.73 -10.91
CA LEU A 202 1.05 -3.81 -9.78
C LEU A 202 2.27 -2.89 -9.99
N THR A 203 2.03 -1.60 -10.23
CA THR A 203 3.09 -0.63 -10.56
C THR A 203 3.58 0.14 -9.33
N SER A 204 2.71 0.34 -8.35
CA SER A 204 3.00 1.03 -7.09
C SER A 204 2.20 0.39 -5.97
N LEU A 205 2.75 0.40 -4.77
CA LEU A 205 2.11 -0.13 -3.58
C LEU A 205 2.58 0.66 -2.37
N ASP A 206 1.65 1.30 -1.67
CA ASP A 206 1.94 1.98 -0.41
C ASP A 206 1.66 1.04 0.76
N VAL A 207 2.68 0.71 1.55
CA VAL A 207 2.59 -0.21 2.69
C VAL A 207 3.12 0.39 3.98
N SER A 208 3.28 1.72 4.08
CA SER A 208 3.95 2.27 5.28
C SER A 208 3.16 2.13 6.56
N ASP A 209 1.85 1.98 6.45
CA ASP A 209 0.96 1.93 7.61
C ASP A 209 0.81 0.48 8.10
N PHE A 210 1.55 -0.45 7.48
CA PHE A 210 1.59 -1.83 7.92
C PHE A 210 2.45 -1.93 9.19
N ASP A 211 1.83 -2.37 10.29
CA ASP A 211 2.51 -2.87 11.46
C ASP A 211 2.83 -4.35 11.25
N THR A 212 4.10 -4.64 11.01
CA THR A 212 4.61 -6.00 10.76
C THR A 212 5.26 -6.63 11.98
N SER A 213 5.24 -5.97 13.14
CA SER A 213 5.96 -6.38 14.36
C SER A 213 5.53 -7.73 14.94
N ASN A 214 4.38 -8.26 14.53
CA ASN A 214 3.87 -9.58 14.89
C ASN A 214 3.97 -10.64 13.77
N VAL A 215 4.41 -10.25 12.58
CA VAL A 215 4.48 -11.13 11.41
C VAL A 215 5.64 -12.12 11.57
N THR A 216 5.32 -13.39 11.33
CA THR A 216 6.28 -14.52 11.39
C THR A 216 6.55 -15.12 10.01
N ASN A 217 5.64 -14.93 9.05
CA ASN A 217 5.76 -15.47 7.70
C ASN A 217 5.48 -14.39 6.64
N MET A 218 6.50 -14.12 5.82
CA MET A 218 6.45 -13.21 4.66
C MET A 218 6.82 -13.92 3.35
N SER A 219 6.79 -15.26 3.34
CA SER A 219 7.16 -16.06 2.16
C SER A 219 6.37 -15.63 0.93
N GLY A 220 7.08 -15.29 -0.13
CA GLY A 220 6.52 -14.88 -1.42
C GLY A 220 5.65 -13.63 -1.38
N MET A 221 5.70 -12.79 -0.34
CA MET A 221 4.77 -11.65 -0.17
C MET A 221 4.64 -10.78 -1.42
N PHE A 222 5.75 -10.49 -2.12
CA PHE A 222 5.81 -9.71 -3.36
C PHE A 222 6.30 -10.52 -4.57
N SER A 223 6.30 -11.85 -4.48
CA SER A 223 6.79 -12.72 -5.55
C SER A 223 6.02 -12.47 -6.86
N SER A 224 6.74 -12.32 -7.97
CA SER A 224 6.17 -12.09 -9.31
C SER A 224 5.36 -10.79 -9.46
N CYS A 225 5.60 -9.78 -8.61
CA CYS A 225 5.19 -8.39 -8.85
C CYS A 225 6.04 -7.76 -9.97
N ARG A 226 5.84 -8.23 -11.20
CA ARG A 226 6.72 -7.96 -12.34
C ARG A 226 6.72 -6.50 -12.81
N ALA A 227 5.66 -5.75 -12.55
CA ALA A 227 5.51 -4.35 -12.93
C ALA A 227 6.02 -3.35 -11.88
N LEU A 228 6.35 -3.82 -10.67
CA LEU A 228 6.75 -2.97 -9.55
C LEU A 228 8.15 -2.40 -9.80
N THR A 229 8.27 -1.07 -9.78
CA THR A 229 9.53 -0.36 -10.06
C THR A 229 10.21 0.17 -8.80
N ASP A 230 9.44 0.40 -7.74
CA ASP A 230 9.89 0.89 -6.44
C ASP A 230 9.04 0.26 -5.33
N LEU A 231 9.59 0.13 -4.13
CA LEU A 231 8.90 -0.42 -2.96
C LEU A 231 9.59 0.08 -1.69
N ASP A 232 8.94 0.99 -0.97
CA ASP A 232 9.37 1.44 0.35
C ASP A 232 8.91 0.44 1.42
N LEU A 233 9.89 -0.09 2.17
CA LEU A 233 9.68 -1.05 3.25
C LEU A 233 10.26 -0.54 4.58
N SER A 234 10.56 0.75 4.68
CA SER A 234 11.29 1.33 5.82
C SER A 234 10.57 1.16 7.17
N ASN A 235 9.24 0.98 7.17
CA ASN A 235 8.41 0.71 8.34
C ASN A 235 8.38 -0.77 8.77
N PHE A 236 8.91 -1.69 7.98
CA PHE A 236 8.79 -3.12 8.29
C PHE A 236 9.65 -3.50 9.52
N ASP A 237 9.06 -4.22 10.46
CA ASP A 237 9.75 -4.90 11.55
C ASP A 237 9.76 -6.40 11.26
N THR A 238 10.92 -6.91 10.84
CA THR A 238 11.07 -8.34 10.53
C THR A 238 11.64 -9.15 11.68
N SER A 239 11.75 -8.58 12.89
CA SER A 239 12.43 -9.21 14.03
C SER A 239 11.83 -10.55 14.45
N LYS A 240 10.57 -10.82 14.14
CA LYS A 240 9.89 -12.11 14.42
C LYS A 240 9.75 -13.02 13.18
N VAL A 241 10.18 -12.57 12.00
CA VAL A 241 9.99 -13.31 10.76
C VAL A 241 10.93 -14.53 10.73
N THR A 242 10.37 -15.70 10.46
CA THR A 242 11.10 -16.96 10.31
C THR A 242 11.19 -17.44 8.85
N ASP A 243 10.31 -16.96 7.98
CA ASP A 243 10.26 -17.37 6.57
C ASP A 243 10.13 -16.15 5.63
N MET A 244 11.14 -16.00 4.76
CA MET A 244 11.22 -15.01 3.69
C MET A 244 11.43 -15.66 2.31
N GLN A 245 11.13 -16.96 2.18
CA GLN A 245 11.29 -17.70 0.92
C GLN A 245 10.63 -16.96 -0.23
N SER A 246 11.35 -16.76 -1.33
CA SER A 246 10.84 -16.12 -2.55
C SER A 246 10.24 -14.71 -2.37
N MET A 247 10.45 -14.01 -1.25
CA MET A 247 9.73 -12.77 -0.91
C MET A 247 9.72 -11.73 -2.04
N PHE A 248 10.84 -11.59 -2.77
CA PHE A 248 11.02 -10.68 -3.91
C PHE A 248 11.37 -11.41 -5.21
N SER A 249 11.05 -12.71 -5.31
CA SER A 249 11.34 -13.50 -6.51
C SER A 249 10.62 -12.92 -7.73
N LYS A 250 11.26 -12.91 -8.91
CA LYS A 250 10.71 -12.43 -10.19
C LYS A 250 10.20 -10.99 -10.16
N CYS A 251 10.74 -10.14 -9.28
CA CYS A 251 10.51 -8.70 -9.31
C CYS A 251 11.43 -8.05 -10.37
N VAL A 252 11.13 -8.32 -11.64
CA VAL A 252 12.05 -8.07 -12.77
C VAL A 252 12.27 -6.59 -13.10
N LEU A 253 11.52 -5.66 -12.50
CA LEU A 253 11.65 -4.22 -12.73
C LEU A 253 12.23 -3.43 -11.55
N LEU A 254 12.28 -4.00 -10.34
CA LEU A 254 12.97 -3.38 -9.22
C LEU A 254 14.45 -3.25 -9.52
N THR A 255 15.02 -2.06 -9.27
CA THR A 255 16.44 -1.78 -9.52
C THR A 255 17.28 -1.73 -8.26
N SER A 256 16.67 -1.33 -7.14
CA SER A 256 17.24 -1.37 -5.80
C SER A 256 16.18 -1.74 -4.77
N LEU A 257 16.62 -2.28 -3.63
CA LEU A 257 15.80 -2.47 -2.44
C LEU A 257 16.57 -1.97 -1.23
N ASP A 258 15.92 -1.21 -0.35
CA ASP A 258 16.45 -0.88 0.97
C ASP A 258 15.83 -1.80 2.01
N LEU A 259 16.65 -2.71 2.55
CA LEU A 259 16.28 -3.66 3.59
C LEU A 259 17.09 -3.38 4.87
N GLY A 260 17.56 -2.14 5.08
CA GLY A 260 18.39 -1.78 6.24
C GLY A 260 17.72 -2.01 7.60
N ASN A 261 16.39 -1.96 7.64
CA ASN A 261 15.57 -2.26 8.80
C ASN A 261 15.29 -3.76 8.99
N PHE A 262 15.62 -4.62 8.00
CA PHE A 262 15.33 -6.04 8.10
C PHE A 262 16.29 -6.71 9.07
N ASN A 263 15.76 -7.19 10.19
CA ASN A 263 16.42 -8.11 11.09
C ASN A 263 16.16 -9.54 10.64
N THR A 264 17.20 -10.25 10.21
CA THR A 264 17.08 -11.64 9.74
C THR A 264 17.61 -12.67 10.73
N GLY A 265 17.87 -12.26 11.98
CA GLY A 265 18.42 -13.12 13.03
C GLY A 265 17.54 -14.31 13.44
N ASN A 266 16.25 -14.30 13.08
CA ASN A 266 15.32 -15.41 13.32
C ASN A 266 14.90 -16.13 12.02
N VAL A 267 15.38 -15.69 10.86
CA VAL A 267 14.95 -16.23 9.57
C VAL A 267 15.63 -17.58 9.34
N MET A 268 14.81 -18.61 9.07
CA MET A 268 15.26 -19.97 8.79
C MET A 268 15.25 -20.29 7.29
N ASN A 269 14.49 -19.56 6.49
CA ASN A 269 14.33 -19.81 5.05
C ASN A 269 14.36 -18.51 4.24
N MET A 270 15.39 -18.37 3.40
CA MET A 270 15.55 -17.30 2.39
C MET A 270 15.78 -17.90 0.99
N ASN A 271 15.37 -19.15 0.78
CA ASN A 271 15.52 -19.78 -0.53
C ASN A 271 14.81 -18.91 -1.58
N TYR A 272 15.42 -18.74 -2.75
CA TYR A 272 14.85 -18.00 -3.89
C TYR A 272 14.48 -16.53 -3.63
N MET A 273 14.88 -15.92 -2.51
CA MET A 273 14.36 -14.60 -2.07
C MET A 273 14.41 -13.52 -3.16
N PHE A 274 15.47 -13.50 -3.98
CA PHE A 274 15.64 -12.57 -5.12
C PHE A 274 15.78 -13.30 -6.46
N TRP A 275 15.32 -14.56 -6.54
CA TRP A 275 15.45 -15.40 -7.73
C TRP A 275 14.81 -14.73 -8.94
N ASP A 276 15.54 -14.64 -10.05
CA ASP A 276 15.09 -14.05 -11.34
C ASP A 276 14.68 -12.56 -11.27
N SER A 277 15.12 -11.84 -10.24
CA SER A 277 14.99 -10.37 -10.15
C SER A 277 16.12 -9.68 -10.91
N SER A 278 16.14 -9.90 -12.22
CA SER A 278 17.27 -9.59 -13.12
C SER A 278 17.71 -8.12 -13.20
N LYS A 279 16.85 -7.16 -12.83
CA LYS A 279 17.20 -5.72 -12.77
C LYS A 279 17.65 -5.24 -11.39
N LEU A 280 17.52 -6.05 -10.35
CA LEU A 280 17.85 -5.68 -8.98
C LEU A 280 19.38 -5.65 -8.82
N LYS A 281 19.97 -4.45 -8.88
CA LYS A 281 21.43 -4.23 -8.87
C LYS A 281 21.98 -4.00 -7.47
N THR A 282 21.16 -3.46 -6.56
CA THR A 282 21.61 -3.13 -5.22
C THR A 282 20.57 -3.53 -4.19
N ILE A 283 21.00 -4.18 -3.12
CA ILE A 283 20.16 -4.53 -1.98
C ILE A 283 20.88 -4.00 -0.75
N TYR A 284 20.39 -2.91 -0.17
CA TYR A 284 21.00 -2.30 0.99
C TYR A 284 20.58 -3.01 2.27
N VAL A 285 21.54 -3.32 3.14
CA VAL A 285 21.31 -3.94 4.43
C VAL A 285 22.18 -3.27 5.49
N THR A 286 21.81 -3.41 6.77
CA THR A 286 22.60 -2.86 7.89
C THR A 286 23.44 -3.96 8.54
N GLU A 287 24.69 -3.66 8.86
CA GLU A 287 25.56 -4.57 9.61
C GLU A 287 24.92 -4.97 10.96
N GLY A 288 25.00 -6.25 11.31
CA GLY A 288 24.40 -6.80 12.53
C GLY A 288 22.92 -7.15 12.44
N ASN A 289 22.15 -6.52 11.54
CA ASN A 289 20.73 -6.85 11.32
C ASN A 289 20.56 -7.97 10.28
N TRP A 290 21.39 -7.94 9.22
CA TRP A 290 21.34 -8.93 8.15
C TRP A 290 22.37 -10.04 8.35
N SER A 291 21.89 -11.27 8.45
CA SER A 291 22.68 -12.50 8.50
C SER A 291 21.92 -13.65 7.83
N SER A 292 22.60 -14.37 6.95
CA SER A 292 22.10 -15.58 6.29
C SER A 292 22.63 -16.88 6.89
N SER A 293 23.48 -16.81 7.92
CA SER A 293 24.25 -17.97 8.43
C SER A 293 23.39 -19.12 8.97
N GLN A 294 22.18 -18.82 9.44
CA GLN A 294 21.22 -19.78 10.00
C GLN A 294 20.06 -20.09 9.04
N ALA A 295 19.93 -19.33 7.96
CA ALA A 295 18.89 -19.52 6.96
C ALA A 295 19.36 -20.45 5.83
N THR A 296 18.45 -21.24 5.26
CA THR A 296 18.71 -21.83 3.94
C THR A 296 18.61 -20.76 2.86
N THR A 297 19.63 -20.63 2.00
CA THR A 297 19.72 -19.59 0.95
C THR A 297 19.84 -20.16 -0.46
N THR A 298 19.26 -21.33 -0.71
CA THR A 298 19.29 -22.01 -2.01
C THR A 298 18.76 -21.09 -3.11
N TRP A 299 19.61 -20.84 -4.12
CA TRP A 299 19.31 -20.02 -5.30
C TRP A 299 18.78 -18.61 -5.00
N MET A 300 19.12 -18.06 -3.82
CA MET A 300 18.68 -16.75 -3.35
C MET A 300 18.92 -15.63 -4.37
N PHE A 301 20.06 -15.66 -5.07
CA PHE A 301 20.46 -14.68 -6.08
C PHE A 301 20.52 -15.24 -7.51
N GLN A 302 20.01 -16.45 -7.77
CA GLN A 302 20.08 -17.02 -9.12
C GLN A 302 19.26 -16.15 -10.09
N ASN A 303 19.88 -15.75 -11.21
CA ASN A 303 19.31 -14.81 -12.20
C ASN A 303 18.93 -13.43 -11.63
N CYS A 304 19.45 -13.05 -10.46
CA CYS A 304 19.31 -11.71 -9.91
C CYS A 304 20.33 -10.74 -10.57
N GLY A 305 20.02 -9.44 -10.59
CA GLY A 305 20.94 -8.41 -11.09
C GLY A 305 22.18 -8.18 -10.20
N THR A 306 22.19 -8.76 -9.00
CA THR A 306 23.32 -8.80 -8.06
C THR A 306 23.48 -10.21 -7.50
N SER A 307 24.70 -10.58 -7.09
CA SER A 307 25.01 -11.83 -6.39
C SER A 307 25.12 -11.68 -4.87
N GLU A 308 25.05 -10.46 -4.35
CA GLU A 308 25.25 -10.15 -2.94
C GLU A 308 24.47 -8.90 -2.51
N VAL A 309 24.42 -8.70 -1.19
CA VAL A 309 23.89 -7.49 -0.56
C VAL A 309 24.99 -6.45 -0.38
N THR A 310 24.60 -5.18 -0.27
CA THR A 310 25.49 -4.05 0.03
C THR A 310 25.23 -3.57 1.45
N TYR A 311 26.25 -3.62 2.30
CA TYR A 311 26.15 -3.12 3.67
C TYR A 311 26.32 -1.59 3.67
N LYS A 312 25.42 -0.90 4.36
CA LYS A 312 25.47 0.55 4.64
C LYS A 312 25.73 0.82 6.12
#